data_AF-E4YLF7-F1
#
_entry.id   AF-E4YLF7-F1
#
_cell.length_a   1.000
_cell.length_b   1.000
_cell.length_c   1.000
_cell.angle_alpha   90.00
_cell.angle_beta   90.00
_cell.angle_gamma   90.00
#
_symmetry.space_group_name_H-M   'P 1'
#
loop_
_entity.id
_entity.type
_entity.pdbx_description
1 polymer ?
#
loop_
_entity_poly.entity_id
_entity_poly.type
_entity_poly.pdbx_seq_one_letter_code
_entity_poly.pdbx_strand_id
1 'polypeptide(L)'
;RRGNLTLEAVAAFNEPDALELIQELLRSGKSPMEQDSQKLFPYHFAKNKEVFDALTPPPIDRRSYLLTLARSKLTEGAKICFLKNVIDNGIPCDQDKLSCIGIAAQRREYRFAQSMADCQHDLYRTVLEGLCGKIVERDKHIELLEERQKTEPTPDEKCKNARLSSEMDKMKVDHKVEIQKYQTEVEKLKKEAAGNVMLEDEELKRKLDMAVERIGILAFENDVLKDDSCKKEKLLKAEILNLNKCISKQKAKCADLSTGIDKLKKESAIFTERVTNKESERKKKNENLKIEMDMLKRDADLQKVQSENSINTLQDENQQLHERLKGVRNIKMQAQEHIRQLNELFDIENSSQSEIRVKELEDQIAALKTVNTDLESISKKFEQVTSCSLCDEKYESTGKQAPVKLKCRHVFCSHCATNWLKSQGNKSSCPACREPYRSEDIRFVYLNTDL
;
A
#
# COMPACT_ATOMS: atom_id res chain seq x y z
N ARG A 1 -19.34 9.73 -38.19
CA ARG A 1 -18.35 9.73 -37.08
C ARG A 1 -18.70 8.76 -35.94
N ARG A 2 -19.74 7.92 -36.05
CA ARG A 2 -19.91 6.76 -35.15
C ARG A 2 -18.98 5.63 -35.61
N GLY A 3 -17.67 5.85 -35.53
CA GLY A 3 -16.72 4.74 -35.53
C GLY A 3 -17.04 3.83 -34.34
N ASN A 4 -16.45 2.64 -34.28
CA ASN A 4 -16.65 1.68 -33.19
C ASN A 4 -16.28 2.32 -31.83
N LEU A 5 -17.23 3.03 -31.22
CA LEU A 5 -17.13 3.60 -29.89
C LEU A 5 -17.17 2.45 -28.89
N THR A 6 -16.20 2.42 -27.99
CA THR A 6 -16.11 1.44 -26.92
C THR A 6 -16.52 2.10 -25.60
N LEU A 7 -16.94 1.30 -24.62
CA LEU A 7 -17.34 1.81 -23.31
C LEU A 7 -16.15 2.50 -22.60
N GLU A 8 -14.93 2.01 -22.80
CA GLU A 8 -13.69 2.59 -22.27
C GLU A 8 -13.45 4.00 -22.83
N ALA A 9 -13.63 4.18 -24.15
CA ALA A 9 -13.42 5.48 -24.79
C ALA A 9 -14.41 6.52 -24.25
N VAL A 10 -15.70 6.17 -24.19
CA VAL A 10 -16.74 7.08 -23.67
C VAL A 10 -16.48 7.44 -22.21
N ALA A 11 -16.13 6.45 -21.37
CA ALA A 11 -15.79 6.67 -19.97
C ALA A 11 -14.57 7.59 -19.80
N ALA A 12 -13.53 7.38 -20.61
CA ALA A 12 -12.28 8.15 -20.55
C ALA A 12 -12.45 9.60 -21.02
N PHE A 13 -13.26 9.86 -22.05
CA PHE A 13 -13.52 11.22 -22.52
C PHE A 13 -14.45 11.99 -21.57
N ASN A 14 -15.48 11.33 -21.02
CA ASN A 14 -16.45 11.91 -20.09
C ASN A 14 -17.11 13.19 -20.65
N GLU A 15 -17.57 13.12 -21.89
CA GLU A 15 -18.33 14.21 -22.54
C GLU A 15 -19.70 14.42 -21.85
N PRO A 16 -20.36 15.59 -22.01
CA PRO A 16 -21.64 15.87 -21.33
C PRO A 16 -22.75 14.84 -21.60
N ASP A 17 -22.71 14.14 -22.72
CA ASP A 17 -23.62 13.09 -23.15
C ASP A 17 -23.12 11.66 -22.81
N ALA A 18 -22.04 11.53 -22.02
CA ALA A 18 -21.42 10.24 -21.70
C ALA A 18 -22.41 9.24 -21.09
N LEU A 19 -23.35 9.69 -20.25
CA LEU A 19 -24.37 8.81 -19.65
C LEU A 19 -25.32 8.22 -20.71
N GLU A 20 -25.77 9.05 -21.64
CA GLU A 20 -26.66 8.60 -22.72
C GLU A 20 -25.93 7.65 -23.67
N LEU A 21 -24.67 7.97 -24.00
CA LEU A 21 -23.81 7.13 -24.84
C LEU A 21 -23.50 5.78 -24.19
N ILE A 22 -23.21 5.76 -22.88
CA ILE A 22 -22.98 4.51 -22.14
C ILE A 22 -24.24 3.66 -22.15
N GLN A 23 -25.40 4.24 -21.85
CA GLN A 23 -26.67 3.50 -21.87
C GLN A 23 -27.00 2.96 -23.27
N GLU A 24 -26.72 3.72 -24.32
CA GLU A 24 -26.90 3.28 -25.71
C GLU A 24 -25.97 2.10 -26.04
N LEU A 25 -24.71 2.18 -25.66
CA LEU A 25 -23.73 1.10 -25.85
C LEU A 25 -24.13 -0.17 -25.09
N LEU A 26 -24.56 -0.03 -23.83
CA LEU A 26 -25.08 -1.16 -23.04
C LEU A 26 -26.33 -1.78 -23.69
N ARG A 27 -27.27 -0.95 -24.18
CA ARG A 27 -28.45 -1.40 -24.93
C ARG A 27 -28.10 -2.11 -26.25
N SER A 28 -27.00 -1.71 -26.88
CA SER A 28 -26.47 -2.38 -28.08
C SER A 28 -25.74 -3.71 -27.81
N GLY A 29 -25.67 -4.13 -26.54
CA GLY A 29 -25.07 -5.40 -26.12
C GLY A 29 -23.58 -5.32 -25.77
N LYS A 30 -22.99 -4.12 -25.66
CA LYS A 30 -21.64 -3.97 -25.12
C LYS A 30 -21.64 -4.32 -23.63
N SER A 31 -20.67 -5.14 -23.21
CA SER A 31 -20.59 -5.56 -21.82
C SER A 31 -19.64 -4.64 -21.03
N PRO A 32 -20.06 -4.10 -19.87
CA PRO A 32 -19.13 -3.39 -18.99
C PRO A 32 -18.13 -4.34 -18.31
N MET A 33 -18.33 -5.66 -18.47
CA MET A 33 -17.45 -6.71 -17.99
C MET A 33 -16.45 -7.20 -19.06
N GLU A 34 -16.46 -6.59 -20.24
CA GLU A 34 -15.42 -6.86 -21.25
C GLU A 34 -14.11 -6.22 -20.77
N GLN A 35 -13.06 -7.04 -20.64
CA GLN A 35 -11.74 -6.57 -20.22
C GLN A 35 -10.92 -6.14 -21.44
N ASP A 36 -10.17 -5.05 -21.30
CA ASP A 36 -9.19 -4.65 -22.30
C ASP A 36 -7.92 -5.54 -22.27
N SER A 37 -6.96 -5.23 -23.15
CA SER A 37 -5.68 -5.93 -23.22
C SER A 37 -4.85 -5.85 -21.91
N GLN A 38 -5.14 -4.88 -21.04
CA GLN A 38 -4.51 -4.65 -19.75
C GLN A 38 -5.26 -5.29 -18.57
N LYS A 39 -6.37 -6.00 -18.84
CA LYS A 39 -7.30 -6.55 -17.84
C LYS A 39 -8.03 -5.48 -17.03
N LEU A 40 -8.23 -4.30 -17.61
CA LEU A 40 -9.09 -3.25 -17.05
C LEU A 40 -10.48 -3.38 -17.63
N PHE A 41 -11.46 -3.05 -16.80
CA PHE A 41 -12.85 -2.90 -17.20
C PHE A 41 -13.15 -1.43 -17.51
N PRO A 42 -14.13 -1.14 -18.38
CA PRO A 42 -14.58 0.22 -18.71
C PRO A 42 -14.73 1.18 -17.52
N TYR A 43 -15.24 0.71 -16.38
CA TYR A 43 -15.44 1.54 -15.20
C TYR A 43 -14.15 2.09 -14.58
N HIS A 44 -12.97 1.52 -14.88
CA HIS A 44 -11.69 2.09 -14.41
C HIS A 44 -11.39 3.44 -15.05
N PHE A 45 -11.93 3.69 -16.24
CA PHE A 45 -11.73 4.92 -16.97
C PHE A 45 -12.74 6.01 -16.60
N ALA A 46 -13.68 5.72 -15.71
CA ALA A 46 -14.67 6.69 -15.24
C ALA A 46 -13.98 7.88 -14.55
N LYS A 47 -14.38 9.09 -14.95
CA LYS A 47 -13.87 10.36 -14.37
C LYS A 47 -14.80 10.98 -13.34
N ASN A 48 -16.02 10.47 -13.18
CA ASN A 48 -16.96 10.92 -12.15
C ASN A 48 -17.80 9.74 -11.66
N LYS A 49 -18.54 9.99 -10.58
CA LYS A 49 -19.35 8.99 -9.91
C LYS A 49 -20.53 8.53 -10.78
N GLU A 50 -21.12 9.42 -11.56
CA GLU A 50 -22.29 9.12 -12.39
C GLU A 50 -21.93 8.13 -13.52
N VAL A 51 -20.81 8.35 -14.21
CA VAL A 51 -20.29 7.42 -15.23
C VAL A 51 -19.87 6.11 -14.60
N PHE A 52 -19.25 6.15 -13.41
CA PHE A 52 -18.90 4.95 -12.67
C PHE A 52 -20.13 4.10 -12.31
N ASP A 53 -21.16 4.72 -11.73
CA ASP A 53 -22.42 4.07 -11.36
C ASP A 53 -23.14 3.51 -12.60
N ALA A 54 -23.10 4.22 -13.74
CA ALA A 54 -23.69 3.74 -15.00
C ALA A 54 -22.98 2.52 -15.61
N LEU A 55 -21.67 2.39 -15.39
CA LEU A 55 -20.85 1.26 -15.85
C LEU A 55 -20.79 0.11 -14.84
N THR A 56 -21.28 0.31 -13.62
CA THR A 56 -21.32 -0.70 -12.55
C THR A 56 -22.74 -0.98 -12.05
N PRO A 57 -23.73 -1.21 -12.93
CA PRO A 57 -25.06 -1.56 -12.45
C PRO A 57 -25.00 -2.88 -11.65
N PRO A 58 -25.84 -3.04 -10.61
CA PRO A 58 -25.98 -4.31 -9.91
C PRO A 58 -26.15 -5.45 -10.92
N PRO A 59 -25.45 -6.58 -10.76
CA PRO A 59 -24.90 -7.09 -9.50
C PRO A 59 -23.40 -6.86 -9.29
N ILE A 60 -22.75 -5.95 -10.02
CA ILE A 60 -21.30 -5.73 -9.88
C ILE A 60 -21.01 -5.22 -8.47
N ASP A 61 -20.46 -6.10 -7.61
CA ASP A 61 -20.06 -5.75 -6.25
C ASP A 61 -18.95 -4.70 -6.33
N ARG A 62 -19.12 -3.62 -5.55
CA ARG A 62 -18.15 -2.51 -5.47
C ARG A 62 -16.75 -3.01 -5.16
N ARG A 63 -16.64 -4.17 -4.45
CA ARG A 63 -15.43 -4.97 -4.19
C ARG A 63 -14.51 -5.17 -5.39
N SER A 64 -15.05 -5.04 -6.60
CA SER A 64 -14.29 -5.25 -7.81
C SER A 64 -13.29 -4.14 -8.07
N TYR A 65 -13.54 -2.85 -7.81
CA TYR A 65 -12.69 -1.78 -8.37
C TYR A 65 -11.23 -1.87 -7.93
N LEU A 66 -10.96 -1.76 -6.63
CA LEU A 66 -9.58 -1.78 -6.10
C LEU A 66 -8.93 -3.13 -6.34
N LEU A 67 -9.73 -4.21 -6.27
CA LEU A 67 -9.26 -5.57 -6.46
C LEU A 67 -8.85 -5.83 -7.93
N THR A 68 -9.64 -5.35 -8.89
CA THR A 68 -9.35 -5.47 -10.33
C THR A 68 -8.20 -4.56 -10.72
N LEU A 69 -8.13 -3.35 -10.15
CA LEU A 69 -7.00 -2.45 -10.35
C LEU A 69 -5.69 -3.08 -9.82
N ALA A 70 -5.72 -3.65 -8.61
CA ALA A 70 -4.57 -4.35 -8.03
C ALA A 70 -4.14 -5.58 -8.86
N ARG A 71 -5.09 -6.32 -9.44
CA ARG A 71 -4.83 -7.49 -10.30
C ARG A 71 -4.47 -7.16 -11.75
N SER A 72 -4.64 -5.92 -12.19
CA SER A 72 -4.39 -5.50 -13.57
C SER A 72 -2.90 -5.58 -13.96
N LYS A 73 -2.63 -5.57 -15.27
CA LYS A 73 -1.27 -5.55 -15.84
C LYS A 73 -0.66 -4.14 -15.94
N LEU A 74 -1.33 -3.12 -15.40
CA LEU A 74 -0.83 -1.75 -15.39
C LEU A 74 0.52 -1.64 -14.67
N THR A 75 1.32 -0.66 -15.08
CA THR A 75 2.49 -0.24 -14.30
C THR A 75 2.04 0.33 -12.97
N GLU A 76 2.91 0.22 -11.96
CA GLU A 76 2.62 0.71 -10.61
C GLU A 76 2.23 2.20 -10.60
N GLY A 77 2.95 3.03 -11.36
CA GLY A 77 2.64 4.46 -11.50
C GLY A 77 1.26 4.73 -12.09
N ALA A 78 0.84 3.96 -13.10
CA ALA A 78 -0.49 4.10 -13.67
C ALA A 78 -1.58 3.71 -12.66
N LYS A 79 -1.39 2.62 -11.90
CA LYS A 79 -2.33 2.22 -10.83
C LYS A 79 -2.48 3.32 -9.77
N ILE A 80 -1.38 3.97 -9.38
CA ILE A 80 -1.40 5.11 -8.45
C ILE A 80 -2.19 6.29 -9.04
N CYS A 81 -2.03 6.60 -10.33
CA CYS A 81 -2.83 7.63 -11.00
C CYS A 81 -4.33 7.31 -10.98
N PHE A 82 -4.73 6.07 -11.29
CA PHE A 82 -6.12 5.64 -11.20
C PHE A 82 -6.66 5.72 -9.77
N LEU A 83 -5.86 5.34 -8.78
CA LEU A 83 -6.25 5.44 -7.37
C LEU A 83 -6.48 6.90 -6.94
N LYS A 84 -5.61 7.83 -7.35
CA LYS A 84 -5.83 9.26 -7.09
C LYS A 84 -7.11 9.76 -7.73
N ASN A 85 -7.34 9.41 -8.99
CA ASN A 85 -8.56 9.80 -9.71
C ASN A 85 -9.84 9.32 -8.99
N VAL A 86 -9.82 8.13 -8.39
CA VAL A 86 -10.93 7.60 -7.60
C VAL A 86 -11.19 8.44 -6.36
N ILE A 87 -10.12 8.81 -5.64
CA ILE A 87 -10.20 9.64 -4.44
C ILE A 87 -10.74 11.03 -4.80
N ASP A 88 -10.13 11.67 -5.79
CA ASP A 88 -10.43 13.06 -6.19
C ASP A 88 -11.88 13.20 -6.67
N ASN A 89 -12.46 12.14 -7.24
CA ASN A 89 -13.83 12.15 -7.75
C ASN A 89 -14.85 11.50 -6.81
N GLY A 90 -14.46 11.18 -5.57
CA GLY A 90 -15.37 10.60 -4.57
C GLY A 90 -15.95 9.24 -4.99
N ILE A 91 -15.23 8.48 -5.82
CA ILE A 91 -15.63 7.13 -6.22
C ILE A 91 -15.48 6.22 -4.99
N PRO A 92 -16.52 5.48 -4.58
CA PRO A 92 -16.45 4.65 -3.38
C PRO A 92 -15.34 3.59 -3.47
N CYS A 93 -14.38 3.64 -2.56
CA CYS A 93 -13.37 2.60 -2.36
C CYS A 93 -13.87 1.53 -1.38
N ASP A 94 -13.50 0.27 -1.63
CA ASP A 94 -13.93 -0.85 -0.79
C ASP A 94 -13.32 -0.87 0.60
N GLN A 95 -14.09 -1.38 1.56
CA GLN A 95 -13.67 -1.50 2.97
C GLN A 95 -12.98 -2.83 3.29
N ASP A 96 -12.83 -3.76 2.35
CA ASP A 96 -12.22 -5.08 2.60
C ASP A 96 -10.69 -5.06 2.47
N LYS A 97 -10.13 -4.45 3.52
CA LYS A 97 -8.78 -3.88 3.69
C LYS A 97 -7.60 -4.79 3.33
N LEU A 98 -7.72 -6.09 3.54
CA LEU A 98 -6.57 -7.01 3.53
C LEU A 98 -6.28 -7.61 2.15
N SER A 99 -7.27 -7.65 1.25
CA SER A 99 -7.10 -8.35 -0.02
C SER A 99 -6.31 -7.53 -1.04
N CYS A 100 -6.62 -6.25 -1.24
CA CYS A 100 -5.99 -5.42 -2.27
C CYS A 100 -4.54 -5.03 -1.91
N ILE A 101 -4.30 -4.59 -0.68
CA ILE A 101 -2.95 -4.27 -0.19
C ILE A 101 -2.09 -5.54 -0.19
N GLY A 102 -2.64 -6.68 0.24
CA GLY A 102 -1.97 -7.98 0.19
C GLY A 102 -1.60 -8.40 -1.24
N ILE A 103 -2.50 -8.23 -2.21
CA ILE A 103 -2.25 -8.53 -3.62
C ILE A 103 -1.17 -7.62 -4.21
N ALA A 104 -1.21 -6.31 -3.93
CA ALA A 104 -0.17 -5.38 -4.40
C ALA A 104 1.20 -5.72 -3.79
N ALA A 105 1.25 -6.02 -2.49
CA ALA A 105 2.47 -6.47 -1.82
C ALA A 105 3.01 -7.79 -2.40
N GLN A 106 2.14 -8.77 -2.65
CA GLN A 106 2.51 -10.06 -3.27
C GLN A 106 3.14 -9.88 -4.66
N ARG A 107 2.68 -8.87 -5.41
CA ARG A 107 3.21 -8.50 -6.73
C ARG A 107 4.45 -7.60 -6.68
N ARG A 108 4.96 -7.29 -5.48
CA ARG A 108 6.08 -6.36 -5.25
C ARG A 108 5.80 -4.93 -5.72
N GLU A 109 4.53 -4.51 -5.72
CA GLU A 109 4.06 -3.16 -6.05
C GLU A 109 3.94 -2.34 -4.76
N TYR A 110 5.08 -2.09 -4.09
CA TYR A 110 5.11 -1.50 -2.74
C TYR A 110 4.63 -0.05 -2.66
N ARG A 111 4.91 0.79 -3.66
CA ARG A 111 4.44 2.18 -3.72
C ARG A 111 2.94 2.23 -3.92
N PHE A 112 2.40 1.34 -4.76
CA PHE A 112 0.95 1.23 -4.94
C PHE A 112 0.26 0.70 -3.68
N ALA A 113 0.83 -0.32 -3.02
CA ALA A 113 0.35 -0.82 -1.73
C ALA A 113 0.33 0.29 -0.65
N GLN A 114 1.41 1.08 -0.56
CA GLN A 114 1.49 2.22 0.35
C GLN A 114 0.44 3.30 0.02
N SER A 115 0.30 3.66 -1.27
CA SER A 115 -0.70 4.65 -1.70
C SER A 115 -2.13 4.21 -1.37
N MET A 116 -2.43 2.91 -1.48
CA MET A 116 -3.72 2.35 -1.04
C MET A 116 -3.89 2.45 0.47
N ALA A 117 -2.85 2.17 1.26
CA ALA A 117 -2.92 2.28 2.72
C ALA A 117 -3.16 3.74 3.16
N ASP A 118 -2.48 4.70 2.52
CA ASP A 118 -2.64 6.13 2.79
C ASP A 118 -4.05 6.62 2.42
N CYS A 119 -4.51 6.28 1.21
CA CYS A 119 -5.88 6.55 0.76
C CYS A 119 -6.93 6.00 1.73
N GLN A 120 -6.72 4.77 2.19
CA GLN A 120 -7.61 4.13 3.13
C GLN A 120 -7.61 4.88 4.47
N HIS A 121 -6.45 5.30 4.95
CA HIS A 121 -6.32 6.08 6.19
C HIS A 121 -7.07 7.42 6.09
N ASP A 122 -6.97 8.11 4.96
CA ASP A 122 -7.68 9.37 4.71
C ASP A 122 -9.20 9.16 4.64
N LEU A 123 -9.67 8.11 3.97
CA LEU A 123 -11.09 7.76 3.95
C LEU A 123 -11.64 7.48 5.36
N TYR A 124 -10.88 6.73 6.19
CA TYR A 124 -11.27 6.51 7.59
C TYR A 124 -11.30 7.81 8.38
N ARG A 125 -10.33 8.71 8.15
CA ARG A 125 -10.32 10.03 8.79
C ARG A 125 -11.57 10.83 8.44
N THR A 126 -11.94 10.92 7.15
CA THR A 126 -13.14 11.65 6.71
C THR A 126 -14.42 11.06 7.29
N VAL A 127 -14.55 9.72 7.33
CA VAL A 127 -15.71 9.05 7.95
C VAL A 127 -15.77 9.35 9.45
N LEU A 128 -14.64 9.28 10.15
CA LEU A 128 -14.56 9.58 11.58
C LEU A 128 -14.90 11.05 11.86
N GLU A 129 -14.38 12.00 11.07
CA GLU A 129 -14.71 13.42 11.19
C GLU A 129 -16.21 13.67 10.98
N GLY A 130 -16.83 13.03 9.98
CA GLY A 130 -18.27 13.10 9.74
C GLY A 130 -19.11 12.50 10.87
N LEU A 131 -18.67 11.41 11.49
CA LEU A 131 -19.32 10.83 12.66
C LEU A 131 -19.17 11.71 13.90
N CYS A 132 -17.98 12.27 14.13
CA CYS A 132 -17.73 13.22 15.20
C CYS A 132 -18.62 14.46 15.06
N GLY A 133 -18.78 15.00 13.85
CA GLY A 133 -19.71 16.11 13.59
C GLY A 133 -21.15 15.77 13.98
N LYS A 134 -21.64 14.59 13.60
CA LYS A 134 -22.99 14.13 13.97
C LYS A 134 -23.17 13.90 15.48
N ILE A 135 -22.11 13.50 16.18
CA ILE A 135 -22.12 13.37 17.65
C ILE A 135 -22.24 14.76 18.28
N VAL A 136 -21.43 15.73 17.84
CA VAL A 136 -21.49 17.12 18.33
C VAL A 136 -22.86 17.75 18.07
N GLU A 137 -23.48 17.52 16.91
CA GLU A 137 -24.85 17.97 16.62
C GLU A 137 -25.88 17.36 17.58
N ARG A 138 -25.73 16.07 17.91
CA ARG A 138 -26.61 15.39 18.87
C ARG A 138 -26.41 15.89 20.29
N ASP A 139 -25.19 16.13 20.71
CA ASP A 139 -24.89 16.68 22.04
C ASP A 139 -25.48 18.08 22.19
N LYS A 140 -25.36 18.92 21.16
CA LYS A 140 -26.01 20.24 21.12
C LYS A 140 -27.54 20.15 21.20
N HIS A 141 -28.14 19.15 20.54
CA HIS A 141 -29.58 18.93 20.63
C HIS A 141 -29.99 18.48 22.04
N ILE A 142 -29.19 17.64 22.71
CA ILE A 142 -29.43 17.24 24.11
C ILE A 142 -29.33 18.46 25.03
N GLU A 143 -28.32 19.31 24.86
CA GLU A 143 -28.15 20.54 25.63
C GLU A 143 -29.37 21.48 25.50
N LEU A 144 -29.89 21.66 24.29
CA LEU A 144 -31.13 22.43 24.04
C LEU A 144 -32.36 21.83 24.73
N LEU A 145 -32.45 20.50 24.81
CA LEU A 145 -33.54 19.83 25.54
C LEU A 145 -33.40 20.02 27.05
N GLU A 146 -32.18 19.99 27.58
CA GLU A 146 -31.92 20.25 29.00
C GLU A 146 -32.22 21.70 29.39
N GLU A 147 -31.90 22.68 28.54
CA GLU A 147 -32.27 24.09 28.76
C GLU A 147 -33.79 24.29 28.77
N ARG A 148 -34.52 23.59 27.89
CA ARG A 148 -35.99 23.59 27.90
C ARG A 148 -36.59 22.96 29.16
N GLN A 149 -35.89 22.05 29.83
CA GLN A 149 -36.33 21.48 31.10
C GLN A 149 -35.99 22.38 32.30
N LYS A 150 -34.93 23.20 32.19
CA LYS A 150 -34.52 24.17 33.23
C LYS A 150 -35.36 25.45 33.21
N THR A 151 -35.95 25.79 32.07
CA THR A 151 -36.92 26.88 31.99
C THR A 151 -38.19 26.45 32.72
N GLU A 152 -38.59 27.21 33.75
CA GLU A 152 -39.81 26.91 34.51
C GLU A 152 -40.98 26.71 33.54
N PRO A 153 -41.83 25.69 33.75
CA PRO A 153 -43.01 25.48 32.92
C PRO A 153 -43.76 26.79 32.87
N THR A 154 -44.01 27.26 31.64
CA THR A 154 -44.67 28.53 31.38
C THR A 154 -45.95 28.61 32.21
N PRO A 155 -46.39 29.81 32.62
CA PRO A 155 -47.61 29.98 33.41
C PRO A 155 -48.82 29.22 32.83
N ASP A 156 -48.88 29.03 31.52
CA ASP A 156 -49.91 28.25 30.82
C ASP A 156 -49.85 26.73 31.08
N GLU A 157 -48.66 26.14 31.21
CA GLU A 157 -48.50 24.72 31.55
C GLU A 157 -48.76 24.46 33.04
N LYS A 158 -48.36 25.38 33.92
CA LYS A 158 -48.78 25.36 35.34
C LYS A 158 -50.30 25.53 35.47
N CYS A 159 -50.92 26.35 34.62
CA CYS A 159 -52.37 26.58 34.60
C CYS A 159 -53.18 25.35 34.12
N LYS A 160 -52.70 24.61 33.12
CA LYS A 160 -53.37 23.38 32.65
C LYS A 160 -53.40 22.29 33.72
N ASN A 161 -52.29 22.08 34.43
CA ASN A 161 -52.22 21.11 35.52
C ASN A 161 -53.05 21.55 36.74
N ALA A 162 -53.12 22.86 37.03
CA ALA A 162 -53.99 23.40 38.08
C ALA A 162 -55.49 23.29 37.75
N ARG A 163 -55.88 23.46 36.48
CA ARG A 163 -57.28 23.31 36.02
C ARG A 163 -57.81 21.89 36.19
N LEU A 164 -57.01 20.87 35.83
CA LEU A 164 -57.37 19.46 36.01
C LEU A 164 -57.56 19.10 37.50
N SER A 165 -56.70 19.62 38.38
CA SER A 165 -56.85 19.43 39.83
C SER A 165 -58.11 20.13 40.36
N SER A 166 -58.40 21.35 39.88
CA SER A 166 -59.59 22.12 40.25
C SER A 166 -60.90 21.47 39.79
N GLU A 167 -60.95 20.86 38.61
CA GLU A 167 -62.14 20.16 38.10
C GLU A 167 -62.45 18.90 38.91
N MET A 168 -61.41 18.16 39.33
CA MET A 168 -61.57 16.99 40.20
C MET A 168 -62.15 17.36 41.57
N ASP A 169 -61.69 18.47 42.17
CA ASP A 169 -62.20 18.89 43.47
C ASP A 169 -63.61 19.49 43.37
N LYS A 170 -63.96 20.14 42.26
CA LYS A 170 -65.32 20.58 41.96
C LYS A 170 -66.30 19.41 41.87
N MET A 171 -65.94 18.34 41.16
CA MET A 171 -66.76 17.12 41.06
C MET A 171 -67.01 16.47 42.44
N LYS A 172 -66.02 16.47 43.34
CA LYS A 172 -66.18 15.94 44.70
C LYS A 172 -67.16 16.77 45.53
N VAL A 173 -67.12 18.10 45.37
CA VAL A 173 -68.04 19.01 46.06
C VAL A 173 -69.46 18.83 45.52
N ASP A 174 -69.63 18.74 44.20
CA ASP A 174 -70.94 18.58 43.56
C ASP A 174 -71.61 17.26 43.99
N HIS A 175 -70.89 16.14 44.02
CA HIS A 175 -71.42 14.87 44.54
C HIS A 175 -71.78 14.93 46.03
N LYS A 176 -71.00 15.65 46.84
CA LYS A 176 -71.29 15.81 48.27
C LYS A 176 -72.57 16.61 48.50
N VAL A 177 -72.78 17.66 47.70
CA VAL A 177 -74.01 18.47 47.73
C VAL A 177 -75.21 17.63 47.31
N GLU A 178 -75.06 16.80 46.28
CA GLU A 178 -76.15 15.93 45.80
C GLU A 178 -76.57 14.88 46.84
N ILE A 179 -75.60 14.28 47.54
CA ILE A 179 -75.86 13.36 48.65
C ILE A 179 -76.61 14.08 49.79
N GLN A 180 -76.20 15.30 50.16
CA GLN A 180 -76.89 16.08 51.19
C GLN A 180 -78.32 16.46 50.79
N LYS A 181 -78.55 16.74 49.50
CA LYS A 181 -79.89 17.01 48.97
C LYS A 181 -80.80 15.80 49.16
N TYR A 182 -80.37 14.60 48.78
CA TYR A 182 -81.15 13.36 48.97
C TYR A 182 -81.37 13.04 50.46
N GLN A 183 -80.38 13.27 51.32
CA GLN A 183 -80.55 13.11 52.77
C GLN A 183 -81.63 14.04 53.33
N THR A 184 -81.67 15.30 52.87
CA THR A 184 -82.67 16.29 53.29
C THR A 184 -84.07 15.91 52.78
N GLU A 185 -84.16 15.38 51.57
CA GLU A 185 -85.42 14.92 50.97
C GLU A 185 -85.98 13.68 51.70
N VAL A 186 -85.11 12.74 52.10
CA VAL A 186 -85.48 11.60 52.95
C VAL A 186 -86.01 12.08 54.32
N GLU A 187 -85.35 13.06 54.96
CA GLU A 187 -85.82 13.60 56.23
C GLU A 187 -87.14 14.38 56.11
N LYS A 188 -87.38 15.04 54.97
CA LYS A 188 -88.67 15.69 54.66
C LYS A 188 -89.78 14.64 54.50
N LEU A 189 -89.53 13.57 53.75
CA LEU A 189 -90.47 12.46 53.56
C LEU A 189 -90.77 11.72 54.88
N LYS A 190 -89.78 11.56 55.77
CA LYS A 190 -90.00 11.02 57.13
C LYS A 190 -90.93 11.89 57.98
N LYS A 191 -90.80 13.22 57.87
CA LYS A 191 -91.67 14.17 58.60
C LYS A 191 -93.08 14.22 58.02
N GLU A 192 -93.24 14.09 56.71
CA GLU A 192 -94.54 13.99 56.03
C GLU A 192 -95.26 12.68 56.38
N ALA A 193 -94.53 11.56 56.48
CA ALA A 193 -95.07 10.27 56.93
C ALA A 193 -95.50 10.27 58.41
N ALA A 194 -94.91 11.13 59.25
CA ALA A 194 -95.30 11.28 60.65
C ALA A 194 -96.55 12.17 60.87
N GLY A 195 -97.04 12.85 59.81
CA GLY A 195 -98.00 13.95 59.93
C GLY A 195 -99.40 13.74 59.33
N ASN A 196 -99.69 12.66 58.61
CA ASN A 196 -101.01 12.52 57.98
C ASN A 196 -101.53 11.08 57.94
N VAL A 197 -102.75 10.90 58.44
CA VAL A 197 -103.40 9.62 58.72
C VAL A 197 -104.21 9.15 57.52
N MET A 198 -104.06 7.85 57.21
CA MET A 198 -104.97 6.96 56.46
C MET A 198 -105.22 7.27 54.97
N LEU A 199 -104.67 6.39 54.11
CA LEU A 199 -105.05 6.06 52.71
C LEU A 199 -104.21 6.61 51.53
N GLU A 200 -102.98 7.10 51.74
CA GLU A 200 -101.95 7.26 50.67
C GLU A 200 -100.60 6.58 51.00
N ASP A 201 -100.62 5.66 51.97
CA ASP A 201 -99.45 5.13 52.69
C ASP A 201 -98.58 4.14 51.87
N GLU A 202 -99.16 3.44 50.88
CA GLU A 202 -98.44 2.43 50.09
C GLU A 202 -97.53 3.04 49.00
N GLU A 203 -97.94 4.14 48.36
CA GLU A 203 -97.13 4.78 47.30
C GLU A 203 -95.88 5.47 47.88
N LEU A 204 -96.02 6.11 49.05
CA LEU A 204 -94.90 6.74 49.76
C LEU A 204 -93.92 5.68 50.28
N LYS A 205 -94.45 4.59 50.83
CA LYS A 205 -93.64 3.45 51.28
C LYS A 205 -92.87 2.82 50.12
N ARG A 206 -93.50 2.61 48.96
CA ARG A 206 -92.81 2.10 47.76
C ARG A 206 -91.69 3.02 47.28
N LYS A 207 -91.91 4.34 47.30
CA LYS A 207 -90.88 5.34 46.95
C LYS A 207 -89.73 5.36 47.95
N LEU A 208 -90.03 5.20 49.25
CA LEU A 208 -89.04 5.12 50.30
C LEU A 208 -88.20 3.83 50.16
N ASP A 209 -88.84 2.69 49.90
CA ASP A 209 -88.15 1.41 49.68
C ASP A 209 -87.22 1.46 48.46
N MET A 210 -87.68 2.03 47.34
CA MET A 210 -86.84 2.27 46.15
C MET A 210 -85.66 3.21 46.45
N ALA A 211 -85.86 4.25 47.25
CA ALA A 211 -84.80 5.17 47.64
C ALA A 211 -83.77 4.51 48.55
N VAL A 212 -84.21 3.69 49.51
CA VAL A 212 -83.35 2.91 50.41
C VAL A 212 -82.54 1.87 49.63
N GLU A 213 -83.16 1.15 48.70
CA GLU A 213 -82.47 0.19 47.83
C GLU A 213 -81.40 0.90 46.97
N ARG A 214 -81.74 2.05 46.38
CA ARG A 214 -80.81 2.84 45.59
C ARG A 214 -79.64 3.40 46.43
N ILE A 215 -79.90 3.84 47.66
CA ILE A 215 -78.83 4.24 48.60
C ILE A 215 -77.93 3.04 48.93
N GLY A 216 -78.51 1.85 49.11
CA GLY A 216 -77.76 0.61 49.32
C GLY A 216 -76.84 0.26 48.15
N ILE A 217 -77.35 0.37 46.92
CA ILE A 217 -76.56 0.15 45.69
C ILE A 217 -75.42 1.17 45.58
N LEU A 218 -75.70 2.47 45.77
CA LEU A 218 -74.68 3.53 45.71
C LEU A 218 -73.62 3.38 46.80
N ALA A 219 -73.99 2.94 48.01
CA ALA A 219 -73.04 2.65 49.08
C ALA A 219 -72.12 1.48 48.72
N PHE A 220 -72.67 0.40 48.15
CA PHE A 220 -71.91 -0.74 47.67
C PHE A 220 -70.95 -0.37 46.53
N GLU A 221 -71.43 0.38 45.53
CA GLU A 221 -70.60 0.88 44.43
C GLU A 221 -69.44 1.76 44.93
N ASN A 222 -69.68 2.60 45.93
CA ASN A 222 -68.65 3.44 46.52
C ASN A 222 -67.59 2.60 47.26
N ASP A 223 -67.99 1.54 47.95
CA ASP A 223 -67.03 0.64 48.62
C ASP A 223 -66.22 -0.20 47.61
N VAL A 224 -66.82 -0.64 46.50
CA VAL A 224 -66.10 -1.27 45.38
C VAL A 224 -65.09 -0.29 44.77
N LEU A 225 -65.48 0.97 44.54
CA LEU A 225 -64.58 2.00 44.02
C LEU A 225 -63.42 2.31 44.98
N LYS A 226 -63.65 2.30 46.29
CA LYS A 226 -62.58 2.46 47.30
C LYS A 226 -61.61 1.29 47.28
N ASP A 227 -62.10 0.05 47.18
CA ASP A 227 -61.23 -1.13 47.12
C ASP A 227 -60.39 -1.14 45.83
N ASP A 228 -60.99 -0.82 44.67
CA ASP A 228 -60.29 -0.67 43.40
C ASP A 228 -59.27 0.47 43.44
N SER A 229 -59.61 1.61 44.05
CA SER A 229 -58.68 2.71 44.27
C SER A 229 -57.49 2.28 45.15
N CYS A 230 -57.74 1.52 46.22
CA CYS A 230 -56.70 1.02 47.11
C CYS A 230 -55.77 0.02 46.39
N LYS A 231 -56.34 -0.89 45.57
CA LYS A 231 -55.56 -1.83 44.75
C LYS A 231 -54.68 -1.09 43.73
N LYS A 232 -55.23 -0.08 43.05
CA LYS A 232 -54.48 0.78 42.11
C LYS A 232 -53.35 1.53 42.80
N GLU A 233 -53.60 2.08 44.00
CA GLU A 233 -52.57 2.76 44.79
C GLU A 233 -51.42 1.83 45.17
N LYS A 234 -51.73 0.60 45.61
CA LYS A 234 -50.72 -0.43 45.93
C LYS A 234 -49.89 -0.82 44.70
N LEU A 235 -50.53 -1.01 43.55
CA LEU A 235 -49.84 -1.30 42.29
C LEU A 235 -48.91 -0.14 41.88
N LEU A 236 -49.41 1.10 41.95
CA LEU A 236 -48.63 2.29 41.62
C LEU A 236 -47.42 2.45 42.55
N LYS A 237 -47.59 2.22 43.86
CA LYS A 237 -46.48 2.24 44.83
C LYS A 237 -45.42 1.18 44.52
N ALA A 238 -45.83 -0.03 44.12
CA ALA A 238 -44.90 -1.09 43.71
C ALA A 238 -44.16 -0.74 42.42
N GLU A 239 -44.83 -0.13 41.44
CA GLU A 239 -44.22 0.33 40.19
C GLU A 239 -43.21 1.45 40.44
N ILE A 240 -43.55 2.45 41.27
CA ILE A 240 -42.63 3.51 41.70
C ILE A 240 -41.40 2.93 42.38
N LEU A 241 -41.57 1.93 43.27
CA LEU A 241 -40.45 1.27 43.93
C LEU A 241 -39.52 0.56 42.92
N ASN A 242 -40.09 -0.14 41.94
CA ASN A 242 -39.34 -0.80 40.88
C ASN A 242 -38.60 0.20 39.97
N LEU A 243 -39.24 1.30 39.60
CA LEU A 243 -38.62 2.39 38.84
C LEU A 243 -37.46 3.00 39.61
N ASN A 244 -37.63 3.30 40.90
CA ASN A 244 -36.55 3.80 41.75
C ASN A 244 -35.36 2.84 41.83
N LYS A 245 -35.62 1.54 41.91
CA LYS A 245 -34.57 0.51 41.87
C LYS A 245 -33.83 0.50 40.52
N CYS A 246 -34.55 0.69 39.41
CA CYS A 246 -33.96 0.81 38.08
C CYS A 246 -33.09 2.07 37.95
N ILE A 247 -33.59 3.22 38.42
CA ILE A 247 -32.86 4.49 38.44
C ILE A 247 -31.57 4.36 39.25
N SER A 248 -31.60 3.76 40.44
CA SER A 248 -30.39 3.55 41.23
C SER A 248 -29.35 2.67 40.52
N LYS A 249 -29.78 1.62 39.81
CA LYS A 249 -28.87 0.81 38.99
C LYS A 249 -28.27 1.61 37.83
N GLN A 250 -29.04 2.47 37.18
CA GLN A 250 -28.54 3.33 36.11
C GLN A 250 -27.57 4.39 36.64
N LYS A 251 -27.85 5.00 37.79
CA LYS A 251 -26.94 5.94 38.45
C LYS A 251 -25.58 5.29 38.76
N ALA A 252 -25.57 4.05 39.24
CA ALA A 252 -24.33 3.31 39.46
C ALA A 252 -23.55 3.09 38.15
N LYS A 253 -24.23 2.66 37.08
CA LYS A 253 -23.58 2.52 35.76
C LYS A 253 -23.02 3.83 35.22
N CYS A 254 -23.74 4.94 35.40
CA CYS A 254 -23.26 6.26 34.99
C CYS A 254 -22.01 6.67 35.79
N ALA A 255 -21.94 6.36 37.09
CA ALA A 255 -20.75 6.60 37.90
C ALA A 255 -19.55 5.78 37.40
N ASP A 256 -19.75 4.49 37.11
CA ASP A 256 -18.71 3.62 36.55
C ASP A 256 -18.20 4.16 35.20
N LEU A 257 -19.11 4.55 34.30
CA LEU A 257 -18.74 5.15 33.02
C LEU A 257 -17.97 6.47 33.18
N SER A 258 -18.37 7.31 34.14
CA SER A 258 -17.66 8.56 34.46
C SER A 258 -16.22 8.28 34.88
N THR A 259 -16.00 7.28 35.75
CA THR A 259 -14.64 6.88 36.15
C THR A 259 -13.81 6.34 34.98
N GLY A 260 -14.44 5.60 34.06
CA GLY A 260 -13.81 5.13 32.83
C GLY A 260 -13.36 6.27 31.92
N ILE A 261 -14.20 7.30 31.76
CA ILE A 261 -13.87 8.50 30.98
C ILE A 261 -12.67 9.24 31.59
N ASP A 262 -12.63 9.39 32.92
CA ASP A 262 -11.51 10.06 33.58
C ASP A 262 -10.19 9.28 33.45
N LYS A 263 -10.26 7.94 33.46
CA LYS A 263 -9.09 7.09 33.18
C LYS A 263 -8.60 7.28 31.75
N LEU A 264 -9.50 7.26 30.76
CA LEU A 264 -9.14 7.47 29.36
C LEU A 264 -8.58 8.87 29.11
N LYS A 265 -9.09 9.91 29.79
CA LYS A 265 -8.52 11.27 29.73
C LYS A 265 -7.07 11.30 30.24
N LYS A 266 -6.78 10.61 31.35
CA LYS A 266 -5.40 10.51 31.88
C LYS A 266 -4.48 9.75 30.92
N GLU A 267 -4.93 8.64 30.37
CA GLU A 267 -4.16 7.87 29.38
C GLU A 267 -3.89 8.68 28.10
N SER A 268 -4.89 9.42 27.62
CA SER A 268 -4.74 10.33 26.48
C SER A 268 -3.73 11.44 26.77
N ALA A 269 -3.72 12.02 27.97
CA ALA A 269 -2.74 13.05 28.33
C ALA A 269 -1.30 12.50 28.34
N ILE A 270 -1.10 11.32 28.93
CA ILE A 270 0.20 10.62 28.93
C ILE A 270 0.65 10.31 27.50
N PHE A 271 -0.27 9.88 26.63
CA PHE A 271 0.04 9.63 25.23
C PHE A 271 0.48 10.90 24.50
N THR A 272 -0.24 12.01 24.67
CA THR A 272 0.11 13.31 24.08
C THR A 272 1.50 13.76 24.52
N GLU A 273 1.84 13.65 25.80
CA GLU A 273 3.16 14.00 26.33
C GLU A 273 4.29 13.13 25.70
N ARG A 274 4.04 11.83 25.53
CA ARG A 274 5.01 10.95 24.85
C ARG A 274 5.22 11.34 23.39
N VAL A 275 4.16 11.77 22.70
CA VAL A 275 4.24 12.23 21.30
C VAL A 275 5.04 13.53 21.22
N THR A 276 4.77 14.51 22.10
CA THR A 276 5.51 15.79 22.10
C THR A 276 6.99 15.58 22.43
N ASN A 277 7.31 14.68 23.37
CA ASN A 277 8.70 14.36 23.71
C ASN A 277 9.44 13.73 22.51
N LYS A 278 8.83 12.74 21.85
CA LYS A 278 9.41 12.12 20.64
C LYS A 278 9.57 13.11 19.49
N GLU A 279 8.66 14.07 19.34
CA GLU A 279 8.78 15.09 18.31
C GLU A 279 9.96 16.05 18.61
N SER A 280 10.17 16.42 19.88
CA SER A 280 11.32 17.22 20.29
C SER A 280 12.66 16.51 20.04
N GLU A 281 12.73 15.20 20.30
CA GLU A 281 13.91 14.36 20.02
C GLU A 281 14.20 14.29 18.52
N ARG A 282 13.15 14.11 17.70
CA ARG A 282 13.27 14.12 16.23
C ARG A 282 13.78 15.47 15.72
N LYS A 283 13.27 16.60 16.27
CA LYS A 283 13.76 17.94 15.91
C LYS A 283 15.24 18.10 16.24
N LYS A 284 15.69 17.69 17.42
CA LYS A 284 17.12 17.68 17.80
C LYS A 284 17.98 16.82 16.87
N LYS A 285 17.50 15.60 16.53
CA LYS A 285 18.21 14.71 15.61
C LYS A 285 18.34 15.30 14.21
N ASN A 286 17.28 15.94 13.72
CA ASN A 286 17.30 16.59 12.40
C ASN A 286 18.26 17.78 12.36
N GLU A 287 18.34 18.57 13.43
CA GLU A 287 19.30 19.67 13.51
C GLU A 287 20.75 19.16 13.54
N ASN A 288 21.01 18.07 14.27
CA ASN A 288 22.33 17.42 14.27
C ASN A 288 22.72 16.89 12.87
N LEU A 289 21.79 16.23 12.18
CA LEU A 289 22.02 15.74 10.80
C LEU A 289 22.29 16.89 9.81
N LYS A 290 21.63 18.03 10.01
CA LYS A 290 21.85 19.23 9.20
C LYS A 290 23.28 19.78 9.41
N ILE A 291 23.74 19.85 10.67
CA ILE A 291 25.11 20.26 11.00
C ILE A 291 26.14 19.30 10.36
N GLU A 292 25.90 17.99 10.45
CA GLU A 292 26.78 16.97 9.84
C GLU A 292 26.85 17.11 8.32
N MET A 293 25.70 17.34 7.67
CA MET A 293 25.64 17.57 6.23
C MET A 293 26.39 18.84 5.80
N ASP A 294 26.30 19.92 6.59
CA ASP A 294 27.03 21.18 6.33
C ASP A 294 28.54 21.02 6.56
N MET A 295 28.97 20.13 7.47
CA MET A 295 30.38 19.76 7.63
C MET A 295 30.90 18.99 6.41
N LEU A 296 30.20 17.93 6.00
CA LEU A 296 30.58 17.12 4.84
C LEU A 296 30.62 17.95 3.54
N LYS A 297 29.70 18.91 3.39
CA LYS A 297 29.71 19.82 2.25
C LYS A 297 30.96 20.71 2.22
N ARG A 298 31.38 21.25 3.37
CA ARG A 298 32.61 22.04 3.48
C ARG A 298 33.86 21.20 3.17
N ASP A 299 33.91 19.96 3.62
CA ASP A 299 35.02 19.05 3.33
C ASP A 299 35.10 18.71 1.85
N ALA A 300 33.96 18.48 1.19
CA ALA A 300 33.88 18.25 -0.25
C ALA A 300 34.34 19.49 -1.05
N ASP A 301 33.92 20.69 -0.65
CA ASP A 301 34.34 21.95 -1.28
C ASP A 301 35.86 22.17 -1.11
N LEU A 302 36.41 21.84 0.06
CA LEU A 302 37.86 21.93 0.31
C LEU A 302 38.64 20.93 -0.55
N GLN A 303 38.20 19.68 -0.66
CA GLN A 303 38.82 18.68 -1.54
C GLN A 303 38.77 19.11 -3.01
N LYS A 304 37.65 19.70 -3.44
CA LYS A 304 37.50 20.24 -4.78
C LYS A 304 38.56 21.31 -5.07
N VAL A 305 38.70 22.30 -4.20
CA VAL A 305 39.71 23.36 -4.34
C VAL A 305 41.13 22.78 -4.34
N GLN A 306 41.42 21.80 -3.49
CA GLN A 306 42.73 21.12 -3.49
C GLN A 306 43.01 20.42 -4.83
N SER A 307 42.02 19.71 -5.39
CA SER A 307 42.15 19.04 -6.68
C SER A 307 42.32 20.00 -7.85
N GLU A 308 41.59 21.13 -7.85
CA GLU A 308 41.72 22.18 -8.86
C GLU A 308 43.12 22.81 -8.83
N ASN A 309 43.67 23.07 -7.64
CA ASN A 309 45.04 23.56 -7.49
C ASN A 309 46.07 22.56 -8.04
N SER A 310 45.93 21.27 -7.74
CA SER A 310 46.82 20.23 -8.30
C SER A 310 46.72 20.12 -9.82
N ILE A 311 45.51 20.22 -10.38
CA ILE A 311 45.30 20.21 -11.83
C ILE A 311 46.01 21.40 -12.48
N ASN A 312 45.87 22.61 -11.92
CA ASN A 312 46.52 23.80 -12.45
C ASN A 312 48.06 23.67 -12.43
N THR A 313 48.64 23.16 -11.33
CA THR A 313 50.08 22.90 -11.26
C THR A 313 50.54 21.90 -12.33
N LEU A 314 49.80 20.81 -12.53
CA LEU A 314 50.12 19.82 -13.57
C LEU A 314 49.95 20.37 -14.99
N GLN A 315 49.02 21.31 -15.21
CA GLN A 315 48.87 22.00 -16.48
C GLN A 315 50.07 22.90 -16.76
N ASP A 316 50.53 23.67 -15.78
CA ASP A 316 51.71 24.52 -15.88
C ASP A 316 52.97 23.69 -16.18
N GLU A 317 53.16 22.55 -15.49
CA GLU A 317 54.28 21.63 -15.74
C GLU A 317 54.23 21.03 -17.15
N ASN A 318 53.04 20.61 -17.62
CA ASN A 318 52.87 20.11 -18.98
C ASN A 318 53.18 21.18 -20.03
N GLN A 319 52.78 22.43 -19.79
CA GLN A 319 53.10 23.55 -20.67
C GLN A 319 54.62 23.78 -20.75
N GLN A 320 55.32 23.73 -19.61
CA GLN A 320 56.79 23.83 -19.58
C GLN A 320 57.46 22.68 -20.33
N LEU A 321 56.98 21.44 -20.17
CA LEU A 321 57.50 20.28 -20.90
C LEU A 321 57.29 20.41 -22.40
N HIS A 322 56.14 20.94 -22.84
CA HIS A 322 55.88 21.20 -24.25
C HIS A 322 56.87 22.21 -24.85
N GLU A 323 57.19 23.29 -24.15
CA GLU A 323 58.21 24.26 -24.62
C GLU A 323 59.61 23.62 -24.68
N ARG A 324 59.98 22.77 -23.71
CA ARG A 324 61.25 22.02 -23.76
C ARG A 324 61.31 21.08 -24.96
N LEU A 325 60.23 20.34 -25.23
CA LEU A 325 60.15 19.44 -26.39
C LEU A 325 60.27 20.19 -27.72
N LYS A 326 59.73 21.41 -27.80
CA LYS A 326 59.90 22.29 -28.97
C LYS A 326 61.37 22.66 -29.20
N GLY A 327 62.10 22.96 -28.14
CA GLY A 327 63.56 23.16 -28.19
C GLY A 327 64.30 21.93 -28.72
N VAL A 328 63.98 20.73 -28.22
CA VAL A 328 64.58 19.47 -28.70
C VAL A 328 64.28 19.20 -30.17
N ARG A 329 63.06 19.51 -30.65
CA ARG A 329 62.74 19.39 -32.08
C ARG A 329 63.60 20.29 -32.95
N ASN A 330 63.87 21.53 -32.52
CA ASN A 330 64.75 22.44 -33.26
C ASN A 330 66.18 21.89 -33.34
N ILE A 331 66.71 21.37 -32.23
CA ILE A 331 68.04 20.72 -32.20
C ILE A 331 68.06 19.50 -33.12
N LYS A 332 67.00 18.68 -33.11
CA LYS A 332 66.87 17.52 -34.02
C LYS A 332 66.90 17.96 -35.48
N MET A 333 66.16 19.00 -35.84
CA MET A 333 66.14 19.54 -37.21
C MET A 333 67.52 20.04 -37.65
N GLN A 334 68.22 20.77 -36.77
CA GLN A 334 69.60 21.21 -37.03
C GLN A 334 70.55 20.02 -37.20
N ALA A 335 70.48 19.02 -36.33
CA ALA A 335 71.30 17.81 -36.42
C ALA A 335 71.01 17.03 -37.72
N GLN A 336 69.74 16.91 -38.13
CA GLN A 336 69.37 16.28 -39.39
C GLN A 336 69.92 17.04 -40.60
N GLU A 337 69.91 18.36 -40.57
CA GLU A 337 70.50 19.19 -41.64
C GLU A 337 72.03 19.03 -41.70
N HIS A 338 72.72 19.00 -40.54
CA HIS A 338 74.15 18.71 -40.51
C HIS A 338 74.49 17.31 -41.03
N ILE A 339 73.67 16.29 -40.72
CA ILE A 339 73.83 14.95 -41.28
C ILE A 339 73.65 14.97 -42.80
N ARG A 340 72.66 15.72 -43.32
CA ARG A 340 72.45 15.88 -44.76
C ARG A 340 73.66 16.49 -45.46
N GLN A 341 74.23 17.55 -44.88
CA GLN A 341 75.44 18.21 -45.38
C GLN A 341 76.67 17.27 -45.33
N LEU A 342 76.83 16.49 -44.27
CA LEU A 342 77.88 15.48 -44.16
C LEU A 342 77.74 14.39 -45.21
N ASN A 343 76.53 13.88 -45.46
CA ASN A 343 76.29 12.87 -46.50
C ASN A 343 76.61 13.41 -47.90
N GLU A 344 76.24 14.65 -48.22
CA GLU A 344 76.62 15.29 -49.49
C GLU A 344 78.15 15.37 -49.68
N LEU A 345 78.90 15.57 -48.60
CA LEU A 345 80.37 15.54 -48.64
C LEU A 345 80.91 14.11 -48.86
N PHE A 346 80.29 13.11 -48.27
CA PHE A 346 80.69 11.70 -48.43
C PHE A 346 80.33 11.09 -49.79
N ASP A 347 79.25 11.54 -50.45
CA ASP A 347 78.86 11.07 -51.78
C ASP A 347 79.85 11.47 -52.89
N ILE A 348 80.68 12.50 -52.66
CA ILE A 348 81.73 12.94 -53.58
C ILE A 348 82.96 12.00 -53.55
N GLU A 349 83.20 11.29 -52.44
CA GLU A 349 84.45 10.53 -52.22
C GLU A 349 84.29 9.01 -52.47
N ASN A 350 83.10 8.53 -52.82
CA ASN A 350 82.81 7.09 -52.89
C ASN A 350 82.11 6.61 -54.17
N SER A 351 82.28 7.31 -55.30
CA SER A 351 81.64 7.06 -56.60
C SER A 351 82.18 5.84 -57.40
N SER A 352 82.82 4.85 -56.76
CA SER A 352 83.18 3.60 -57.48
C SER A 352 83.49 2.38 -56.62
N GLN A 353 83.74 2.53 -55.32
CA GLN A 353 84.04 1.39 -54.43
C GLN A 353 82.87 0.96 -53.54
N SER A 354 81.84 1.80 -53.40
CA SER A 354 80.70 1.58 -52.49
C SER A 354 79.57 0.74 -53.11
N GLU A 355 79.27 0.91 -54.39
CA GLU A 355 78.21 0.17 -55.09
C GLU A 355 78.46 -1.34 -55.15
N ILE A 356 79.73 -1.77 -55.25
CA ILE A 356 80.09 -3.20 -55.26
C ILE A 356 79.84 -3.84 -53.89
N ARG A 357 80.14 -3.13 -52.79
CA ARG A 357 79.94 -3.62 -51.42
C ARG A 357 78.46 -3.66 -50.99
N VAL A 358 77.65 -2.71 -51.47
CA VAL A 358 76.21 -2.70 -51.16
C VAL A 358 75.52 -3.91 -51.78
N LYS A 359 75.80 -4.22 -53.03
CA LYS A 359 75.22 -5.39 -53.71
C LYS A 359 75.59 -6.71 -53.02
N GLU A 360 76.84 -6.83 -52.57
CA GLU A 360 77.31 -8.03 -51.83
C GLU A 360 76.64 -8.16 -50.46
N LEU A 361 76.38 -7.04 -49.76
CA LEU A 361 75.64 -7.06 -48.49
C LEU A 361 74.15 -7.35 -48.69
N GLU A 362 73.53 -6.84 -49.75
CA GLU A 362 72.13 -7.15 -50.10
C GLU A 362 71.94 -8.64 -50.40
N ASP A 363 72.88 -9.24 -51.15
CA ASP A 363 72.88 -10.68 -51.44
C ASP A 363 73.05 -11.51 -50.15
N GLN A 364 73.92 -11.08 -49.23
CA GLN A 364 74.08 -11.71 -47.91
C GLN A 364 72.82 -11.60 -47.03
N ILE A 365 72.14 -10.45 -47.06
CA ILE A 365 70.88 -10.25 -46.33
C ILE A 365 69.77 -11.15 -46.90
N ALA A 366 69.71 -11.31 -48.22
CA ALA A 366 68.75 -12.22 -48.86
C ALA A 366 69.01 -13.69 -48.48
N ALA A 367 70.28 -14.11 -48.45
CA ALA A 367 70.67 -15.44 -48.00
C ALA A 367 70.30 -15.67 -46.52
N LEU A 368 70.57 -14.71 -45.64
CA LEU A 368 70.22 -14.80 -44.21
C LEU A 368 68.72 -14.88 -43.96
N LYS A 369 67.90 -14.15 -44.74
CA LYS A 369 66.43 -14.25 -44.66
C LYS A 369 65.93 -15.65 -45.03
N THR A 370 66.54 -16.26 -46.04
CA THR A 370 66.20 -17.62 -46.48
C THR A 370 66.53 -18.65 -45.38
N VAL A 371 67.70 -18.52 -44.74
CA VAL A 371 68.08 -19.38 -43.60
C VAL A 371 67.12 -19.19 -42.42
N ASN A 372 66.69 -17.96 -42.13
CA ASN A 372 65.76 -17.70 -41.03
C ASN A 372 64.39 -18.35 -41.28
N THR A 373 63.86 -18.28 -42.52
CA THR A 373 62.61 -18.95 -42.87
C THR A 373 62.71 -20.47 -42.77
N ASP A 374 63.85 -21.05 -43.13
CA ASP A 374 64.08 -22.49 -42.98
C ASP A 374 64.17 -22.89 -41.50
N LEU A 375 64.82 -22.06 -40.67
CA LEU A 375 64.92 -22.29 -39.23
C LEU A 375 63.54 -22.24 -38.54
N GLU A 376 62.69 -21.29 -38.91
CA GLU A 376 61.31 -21.19 -38.42
C GLU A 376 60.47 -22.41 -38.83
N SER A 377 60.62 -22.88 -40.07
CA SER A 377 59.96 -24.10 -40.56
C SER A 377 60.42 -25.35 -39.80
N ILE A 378 61.72 -25.48 -39.52
CA ILE A 378 62.28 -26.57 -38.72
C ILE A 378 61.78 -26.50 -37.28
N SER A 379 61.80 -25.31 -36.66
CA SER A 379 61.30 -25.08 -35.30
C SER A 379 59.84 -25.51 -35.17
N LYS A 380 58.99 -25.11 -36.11
CA LYS A 380 57.57 -25.48 -36.13
C LYS A 380 57.36 -27.00 -36.27
N LYS A 381 58.17 -27.67 -37.10
CA LYS A 381 58.13 -29.14 -37.22
C LYS A 381 58.60 -29.81 -35.93
N PHE A 382 59.60 -29.26 -35.25
CA PHE A 382 60.09 -29.79 -33.99
C PHE A 382 59.04 -29.64 -32.87
N GLU A 383 58.34 -28.51 -32.80
CA GLU A 383 57.25 -28.30 -31.85
C GLU A 383 56.10 -29.31 -32.07
N GLN A 384 55.76 -29.62 -33.33
CA GLN A 384 54.74 -30.63 -33.65
C GLN A 384 55.12 -32.05 -33.19
N VAL A 385 56.41 -32.38 -33.16
CA VAL A 385 56.90 -33.69 -32.70
C VAL A 385 57.05 -33.75 -31.18
N THR A 386 57.29 -32.61 -30.54
CA THR A 386 57.57 -32.52 -29.10
C THR A 386 56.38 -32.06 -28.26
N SER A 387 55.19 -31.93 -28.86
CA SER A 387 53.97 -31.54 -28.18
C SER A 387 52.82 -32.54 -28.39
N CYS A 388 51.89 -32.55 -27.44
CA CYS A 388 50.70 -33.37 -27.51
C CYS A 388 49.68 -32.76 -28.49
N SER A 389 49.30 -33.50 -29.53
CA SER A 389 48.33 -33.05 -30.54
C SER A 389 46.89 -32.82 -30.06
N LEU A 390 46.60 -33.02 -28.76
CA LEU A 390 45.28 -32.80 -28.16
C LEU A 390 45.21 -31.57 -27.26
N CYS A 391 46.31 -31.19 -26.62
CA CYS A 391 46.35 -30.05 -25.71
C CYS A 391 47.41 -29.01 -26.09
N ASP A 392 48.20 -29.27 -27.15
CA ASP A 392 49.31 -28.44 -27.63
C ASP A 392 50.43 -28.17 -26.59
N GLU A 393 50.41 -28.88 -25.46
CA GLU A 393 51.44 -28.78 -24.42
C GLU A 393 52.68 -29.61 -24.80
N LYS A 394 53.87 -29.09 -24.49
CA LYS A 394 55.14 -29.80 -24.67
C LYS A 394 55.20 -31.04 -23.79
N TYR A 395 55.82 -32.10 -24.28
CA TYR A 395 56.04 -33.31 -23.51
C TYR A 395 57.08 -33.11 -22.41
N GLU A 396 56.81 -33.66 -21.23
CA GLU A 396 57.76 -33.72 -20.12
C GLU A 396 58.37 -35.13 -20.01
N SER A 397 59.58 -35.26 -19.45
CA SER A 397 60.20 -36.59 -19.28
C SER A 397 59.50 -37.47 -18.24
N THR A 398 58.75 -36.85 -17.32
CA THR A 398 57.96 -37.53 -16.28
C THR A 398 56.68 -36.75 -16.01
N GLY A 399 55.72 -37.37 -15.31
CA GLY A 399 54.51 -36.68 -14.89
C GLY A 399 53.34 -36.75 -15.87
N LYS A 400 52.40 -35.80 -15.75
CA LYS A 400 51.12 -35.81 -16.47
C LYS A 400 51.29 -35.55 -17.96
N GLN A 401 52.32 -34.78 -18.32
CA GLN A 401 52.67 -34.46 -19.71
C GLN A 401 53.63 -35.50 -20.33
N ALA A 402 53.96 -36.59 -19.62
CA ALA A 402 54.82 -37.64 -20.17
C ALA A 402 54.20 -38.25 -21.44
N PRO A 403 54.98 -38.40 -22.53
CA PRO A 403 54.46 -38.94 -23.77
C PRO A 403 54.16 -40.42 -23.62
N VAL A 404 52.99 -40.82 -24.12
CA VAL A 404 52.52 -42.19 -24.18
C VAL A 404 52.13 -42.54 -25.60
N LYS A 405 52.52 -43.74 -26.02
CA LYS A 405 52.17 -44.32 -27.32
C LYS A 405 51.05 -45.32 -27.12
N LEU A 406 50.01 -45.16 -27.95
CA LEU A 406 48.92 -46.13 -28.04
C LEU A 406 49.32 -47.31 -28.94
N LYS A 407 48.55 -48.40 -28.92
CA LYS A 407 48.73 -49.56 -29.82
C LYS A 407 48.84 -49.18 -31.31
N CYS A 408 48.07 -48.20 -31.74
CA CYS A 408 48.07 -47.63 -33.09
C CYS A 408 49.31 -46.78 -33.45
N ARG A 409 50.27 -46.65 -32.53
CA ARG A 409 51.51 -45.86 -32.62
C ARG A 409 51.39 -44.33 -32.54
N HIS A 410 50.18 -43.78 -32.39
CA HIS A 410 50.03 -42.34 -32.11
C HIS A 410 50.48 -42.01 -30.69
N VAL A 411 51.14 -40.85 -30.56
CA VAL A 411 51.70 -40.35 -29.29
C VAL A 411 50.87 -39.16 -28.80
N PHE A 412 50.53 -39.19 -27.51
CA PHE A 412 49.84 -38.12 -26.79
C PHE A 412 50.45 -37.99 -25.40
N CYS A 413 50.08 -36.98 -24.62
CA CYS A 413 50.48 -36.96 -23.21
C CYS A 413 49.63 -37.94 -22.39
N SER A 414 50.22 -38.49 -21.33
CA SER A 414 49.61 -39.48 -20.42
C SER A 414 48.25 -39.00 -19.90
N HIS A 415 48.15 -37.72 -19.55
CA HIS A 415 46.91 -37.10 -19.10
C HIS A 415 45.81 -37.13 -20.15
N CYS A 416 46.09 -36.70 -21.38
CA CYS A 416 45.10 -36.68 -22.46
C CYS A 416 44.65 -38.09 -22.85
N ALA A 417 45.57 -39.05 -23.00
CA ALA A 417 45.24 -40.42 -23.34
C ALA A 417 44.35 -41.09 -22.27
N THR A 418 44.63 -40.83 -20.98
CA THR A 418 43.86 -41.38 -19.85
C THR A 418 42.50 -40.71 -19.70
N ASN A 419 42.41 -39.39 -19.86
CA ASN A 419 41.14 -38.67 -19.79
C ASN A 419 40.21 -39.03 -20.95
N TRP A 420 40.77 -39.21 -22.15
CA TRP A 420 40.01 -39.65 -23.32
C TRP A 420 39.43 -41.05 -23.14
N LEU A 421 40.20 -41.95 -22.53
CA LEU A 421 39.75 -43.28 -22.14
C LEU A 421 38.60 -43.21 -21.11
N LYS A 422 38.75 -42.36 -20.08
CA LYS A 422 37.72 -42.17 -19.04
C LYS A 422 36.41 -41.57 -19.59
N SER A 423 36.49 -40.65 -20.55
CA SER A 423 35.31 -39.97 -21.10
C SER A 423 34.50 -40.87 -22.04
N GLN A 424 35.14 -41.80 -22.76
CA GLN A 424 34.48 -42.70 -23.72
C GLN A 424 34.17 -44.09 -23.16
N GLY A 425 34.70 -44.45 -21.99
CA GLY A 425 34.49 -45.75 -21.35
C GLY A 425 35.00 -46.92 -22.20
N ASN A 426 34.26 -48.03 -22.24
CA ASN A 426 34.65 -49.27 -22.97
C ASN A 426 34.67 -49.13 -24.50
N LYS A 427 34.31 -47.96 -25.06
CA LYS A 427 34.28 -47.67 -26.50
C LYS A 427 35.37 -46.66 -26.92
N SER A 428 36.37 -46.45 -26.07
CA SER A 428 37.49 -45.55 -26.36
C SER A 428 38.24 -45.94 -27.63
N SER A 429 38.39 -44.96 -28.51
CA SER A 429 39.16 -45.05 -29.74
C SER A 429 40.19 -43.94 -29.82
N CYS A 430 41.35 -44.20 -30.43
CA CYS A 430 42.42 -43.23 -30.62
C CYS A 430 41.87 -41.95 -31.29
N PRO A 431 42.15 -40.75 -30.76
CA PRO A 431 41.69 -39.50 -31.37
C PRO A 431 42.17 -39.27 -32.80
N ALA A 432 43.37 -39.76 -33.15
CA ALA A 432 43.96 -39.55 -34.47
C ALA A 432 43.46 -40.54 -35.53
N CYS A 433 43.40 -41.84 -35.22
CA CYS A 433 43.07 -42.89 -36.21
C CYS A 433 41.81 -43.71 -35.90
N ARG A 434 41.16 -43.46 -34.75
CA ARG A 434 39.97 -44.17 -34.27
C ARG A 434 40.14 -45.67 -34.02
N GLU A 435 41.37 -46.17 -33.93
CA GLU A 435 41.61 -47.55 -33.50
C GLU A 435 41.24 -47.72 -32.00
N PRO A 436 40.44 -48.72 -31.62
CA PRO A 436 40.04 -48.93 -30.22
C PRO A 436 41.25 -49.28 -29.35
N TYR A 437 41.30 -48.73 -28.14
CA TYR A 437 42.39 -49.00 -27.19
C TYR A 437 41.87 -49.04 -25.74
N ARG A 438 42.55 -49.81 -24.88
CA ARG A 438 42.26 -49.96 -23.45
C ARG A 438 43.37 -49.35 -22.57
N SER A 439 43.18 -49.36 -21.26
CA SER A 439 44.18 -48.89 -20.29
C SER A 439 45.53 -49.59 -20.45
N GLU A 440 45.53 -50.87 -20.81
CA GLU A 440 46.75 -51.69 -20.96
C GLU A 440 47.52 -51.35 -22.24
N ASP A 441 46.88 -50.66 -23.20
CA ASP A 441 47.48 -50.25 -24.47
C ASP A 441 48.24 -48.92 -24.38
N ILE A 442 48.21 -48.24 -23.24
CA ILE A 442 48.91 -46.97 -23.00
C ILE A 442 50.33 -47.28 -22.48
N ARG A 443 51.34 -47.02 -23.31
CA ARG A 443 52.75 -47.26 -22.95
C ARG A 443 53.53 -45.96 -22.93
N PHE A 444 54.30 -45.71 -21.88
CA PHE A 444 55.21 -44.55 -21.83
C PHE A 444 56.32 -44.68 -22.88
N VAL A 445 56.70 -43.54 -23.45
CA VAL A 445 57.79 -43.41 -24.43
C VAL A 445 58.83 -42.47 -23.87
N TYR A 446 60.10 -42.82 -24.01
CA TYR A 446 61.19 -41.89 -23.71
C TYR A 446 61.63 -41.21 -25.00
N LEU A 447 61.35 -39.91 -25.13
CA LEU A 447 61.62 -39.14 -26.36
C LEU A 447 63.09 -39.17 -26.81
N ASN A 448 64.02 -39.47 -25.90
CA ASN A 448 65.45 -39.52 -26.19
C ASN A 448 65.94 -40.90 -26.67
N THR A 449 65.13 -41.96 -26.58
CA THR A 449 65.56 -43.35 -26.88
C THR A 449 64.60 -44.14 -27.76
N ASP A 450 63.33 -43.74 -27.86
CA ASP A 450 62.26 -44.54 -28.50
C ASP A 450 61.63 -43.90 -29.76
N LEU A 451 62.05 -42.68 -30.11
CA LEU A 451 61.72 -41.96 -31.36
C LEU A 451 62.93 -42.01 -32.30
#